data_AF-A0A9E5KVU6-F1
#
_entry.id   AF-A0A9E5KVU6-F1
#
_cell.length_a   1.000
_cell.length_b   1.000
_cell.length_c   1.000
_cell.angle_alpha   90.00
_cell.angle_beta   90.00
_cell.angle_gamma   90.00
#
_symmetry.space_group_name_H-M   'P 1'
#
loop_
_entity.id
_entity.type
_entity.pdbx_description
1 polymer ?
#
loop_
_entity_poly.entity_id
_entity_poly.type
_entity_poly.pdbx_seq_one_letter_code
_entity_poly.pdbx_strand_id
1 'polypeptide(L)'
;MDHPLFETLSQEEQQYLTELDHRHHFSFQQQRQLIENACDLDMWNLGPLAKWIDEEQCSHLQGKARAKAIMAHHQAMMDYERAKPTCYADFFPPARVSDKYQSLYVSSDTLMGRCPCPVEGEKTRCCNLKTLDVVQQCAFGCSYCSIQS
;
A
#
# COMPACT_ATOMS: atom_id res chain seq x y z
N MET A 1 2.84 -19.74 12.67
CA MET A 1 3.51 -18.94 11.63
C MET A 1 3.94 -17.61 12.25
N ASP A 2 5.19 -17.21 12.09
CA ASP A 2 5.74 -16.01 12.75
C ASP A 2 5.87 -14.88 11.71
N HIS A 3 4.78 -14.15 11.49
CA HIS A 3 4.71 -13.00 10.58
C HIS A 3 3.70 -11.97 11.10
N PRO A 4 4.02 -10.67 11.15
CA PRO A 4 3.16 -9.65 11.75
C PRO A 4 1.80 -9.52 11.05
N LEU A 5 1.73 -9.78 9.74
CA LEU A 5 0.46 -9.73 9.00
C LEU A 5 -0.49 -10.90 9.35
N PHE A 6 0.01 -11.98 9.93
CA PHE A 6 -0.83 -13.14 10.25
C PHE A 6 -1.95 -12.79 11.24
N GLU A 7 -1.65 -11.93 12.22
CA GLU A 7 -2.63 -11.48 13.23
C GLU A 7 -3.72 -10.56 12.65
N THR A 8 -3.47 -9.98 11.46
CA THR A 8 -4.41 -9.08 10.79
C THR A 8 -5.44 -9.83 9.93
N LEU A 9 -5.16 -11.08 9.58
CA LEU A 9 -6.07 -11.92 8.80
C LEU A 9 -7.30 -12.30 9.62
N SER A 10 -8.40 -12.66 8.95
CA SER A 10 -9.59 -13.20 9.61
C SER A 10 -9.29 -14.52 10.35
N GLN A 11 -10.08 -14.85 11.37
CA GLN A 11 -9.87 -16.09 12.13
C GLN A 11 -9.98 -17.34 11.26
N GLU A 12 -10.85 -17.34 10.25
CA GLU A 12 -11.01 -18.45 9.31
C GLU A 12 -9.74 -18.66 8.48
N GLU A 13 -9.12 -17.58 7.99
CA GLU A 13 -7.88 -17.66 7.23
C GLU A 13 -6.67 -18.06 8.10
N GLN A 14 -6.59 -17.55 9.33
CA GLN A 14 -5.56 -17.97 10.28
C GLN A 14 -5.63 -19.47 10.57
N GLN A 15 -6.85 -20.00 10.76
CA GLN A 15 -7.08 -21.43 10.97
C GLN A 15 -6.69 -22.24 9.73
N TYR A 16 -7.16 -21.83 8.55
CA TYR A 16 -6.85 -22.50 7.29
C TYR A 16 -5.33 -22.57 7.02
N LEU A 17 -4.62 -21.45 7.17
CA LEU A 17 -3.17 -21.40 6.99
C LEU A 17 -2.44 -22.30 7.99
N THR A 18 -2.88 -22.30 9.25
CA THR A 18 -2.29 -23.15 10.30
C THR A 18 -2.49 -24.63 9.98
N GLU A 19 -3.68 -25.03 9.57
CA GLU A 19 -3.96 -26.41 9.15
C GLU A 19 -3.21 -26.82 7.89
N LEU A 20 -3.06 -25.91 6.93
CA LEU A 20 -2.32 -26.17 5.70
C LEU A 20 -0.82 -26.37 5.98
N ASP A 21 -0.24 -25.57 6.87
CA ASP A 21 1.17 -25.71 7.29
C ASP A 21 1.41 -26.96 8.14
N HIS A 22 0.47 -27.32 9.01
CA HIS A 22 0.55 -28.59 9.73
C HIS A 22 0.57 -29.81 8.81
N ARG A 23 -0.11 -29.73 7.65
CA ARG A 23 -0.18 -30.84 6.68
C ARG A 23 1.05 -30.93 5.77
N HIS A 24 1.57 -29.78 5.31
CA HIS A 24 2.62 -29.74 4.28
C HIS A 24 4.00 -29.30 4.79
N HIS A 25 4.08 -28.79 6.01
CA HIS A 25 5.29 -28.30 6.68
C HIS A 25 6.09 -27.34 5.80
N PHE A 26 5.52 -26.17 5.52
CA PHE A 26 6.13 -25.19 4.66
C PHE A 26 7.39 -24.59 5.31
N SER A 27 8.34 -24.18 4.48
CA SER A 27 9.47 -23.37 4.94
C SER A 27 9.00 -21.97 5.35
N PHE A 28 9.79 -21.30 6.17
CA PHE A 28 9.50 -19.93 6.62
C PHE A 28 9.20 -18.96 5.45
N GLN A 29 9.94 -19.04 4.35
CA GLN A 29 9.71 -18.20 3.17
C GLN A 29 8.36 -18.50 2.49
N GLN A 30 7.98 -19.77 2.42
CA GLN A 30 6.69 -20.18 1.85
C GLN A 30 5.53 -19.76 2.74
N GLN A 31 5.67 -19.90 4.07
CA GLN A 31 4.67 -19.41 5.03
C GLN A 31 4.47 -17.90 4.88
N ARG A 32 5.56 -17.14 4.86
CA ARG A 32 5.51 -15.69 4.63
C ARG A 32 4.78 -15.33 3.35
N GLN A 33 5.12 -16.00 2.24
CA GLN A 33 4.50 -15.76 0.95
C GLN A 33 2.99 -16.06 0.94
N LEU A 34 2.56 -17.14 1.60
CA LEU A 34 1.14 -17.46 1.74
C LEU A 34 0.38 -16.41 2.56
N ILE A 35 0.98 -15.89 3.63
CA ILE A 35 0.38 -14.84 4.46
C ILE A 35 0.27 -13.52 3.69
N GLU A 36 1.34 -13.10 3.02
CA GLU A 36 1.34 -11.90 2.18
C GLU A 36 0.30 -12.02 1.05
N ASN A 37 0.24 -13.18 0.38
CA ASN A 37 -0.75 -13.43 -0.66
C ASN A 37 -2.20 -13.44 -0.12
N ALA A 38 -2.45 -13.93 1.09
CA ALA A 38 -3.78 -13.85 1.72
C ALA A 38 -4.20 -12.39 1.92
N CYS A 39 -3.29 -11.54 2.43
CA CYS A 39 -3.55 -10.11 2.56
C CYS A 39 -3.79 -9.43 1.19
N ASP A 40 -3.02 -9.80 0.16
CA ASP A 40 -3.22 -9.28 -1.20
C ASP A 40 -4.63 -9.61 -1.72
N LEU A 41 -5.08 -10.86 -1.53
CA LEU A 41 -6.40 -11.32 -1.99
C LEU A 41 -7.55 -10.61 -1.27
N ASP A 42 -7.42 -10.39 0.04
CA ASP A 42 -8.37 -9.60 0.82
C ASP A 42 -8.43 -8.15 0.32
N MET A 43 -7.26 -7.54 0.10
CA MET A 43 -7.16 -6.18 -0.44
C MET A 43 -7.77 -6.06 -1.85
N TRP A 44 -7.67 -7.11 -2.68
CA TRP A 44 -8.29 -7.16 -4.01
C TRP A 44 -9.77 -7.58 -3.99
N ASN A 45 -10.35 -7.87 -2.82
CA ASN A 45 -11.72 -8.40 -2.67
C ASN A 45 -11.98 -9.68 -3.48
N LEU A 46 -10.98 -10.55 -3.64
CA LEU A 46 -11.09 -11.80 -4.41
C LEU A 46 -11.46 -13.02 -3.55
N GLY A 47 -11.71 -12.81 -2.26
CA GLY A 47 -12.13 -13.84 -1.31
C GLY A 47 -10.96 -14.63 -0.72
N PRO A 48 -11.27 -15.71 0.04
CA PRO A 48 -10.30 -16.36 0.91
C PRO A 48 -9.26 -17.18 0.15
N LEU A 49 -8.07 -17.29 0.73
CA LEU A 49 -6.94 -18.06 0.18
C LEU A 49 -7.29 -19.51 -0.17
N ALA A 50 -8.24 -20.13 0.54
CA ALA A 50 -8.66 -21.51 0.30
C ALA A 50 -9.16 -21.78 -1.13
N LYS A 51 -9.68 -20.76 -1.84
CA LYS A 51 -10.10 -20.89 -3.24
C LYS A 51 -8.92 -20.88 -4.22
N TRP A 52 -7.76 -20.44 -3.77
CA TRP A 52 -6.56 -20.21 -4.57
C TRP A 52 -5.52 -21.32 -4.40
N ILE A 53 -5.84 -22.36 -3.64
CA ILE A 53 -4.99 -23.51 -3.38
C ILE A 53 -5.80 -24.77 -3.66
N ASP A 54 -5.43 -25.47 -4.73
CA ASP A 54 -6.02 -26.76 -5.09
C ASP A 54 -5.09 -27.90 -4.66
N GLU A 55 -5.44 -28.54 -3.54
CA GLU A 55 -4.66 -29.65 -2.99
C GLU A 55 -4.88 -30.98 -3.73
N GLU A 56 -5.96 -31.10 -4.51
CA GLU A 56 -6.35 -32.33 -5.21
C GLU A 56 -5.50 -32.55 -6.47
N GLN A 57 -5.18 -31.47 -7.19
CA GLN A 57 -4.30 -31.55 -8.36
C GLN A 57 -2.91 -32.13 -8.02
N CYS A 58 -2.44 -31.88 -6.81
CA CYS A 58 -1.15 -32.36 -6.33
C CYS A 58 -1.24 -33.66 -5.52
N SER A 59 -2.39 -34.34 -5.49
CA SER A 59 -2.61 -35.58 -4.71
C SER A 59 -1.67 -36.74 -5.09
N HIS A 60 -1.20 -36.77 -6.34
CA HIS A 60 -0.28 -37.78 -6.86
C HIS A 60 1.16 -37.62 -6.33
N LEU A 61 1.51 -36.46 -5.76
CA LEU A 61 2.83 -36.17 -5.20
C LEU A 61 2.81 -36.32 -3.69
N GLN A 62 3.96 -36.66 -3.09
CA GLN A 62 4.09 -36.82 -1.64
C GLN A 62 5.21 -35.96 -1.04
N GLY A 63 5.04 -35.64 0.24
CA GLY A 63 6.02 -34.91 1.05
C GLY A 63 6.42 -33.56 0.44
N LYS A 64 7.72 -33.27 0.44
CA LYS A 64 8.28 -32.00 -0.04
C LYS A 64 7.97 -31.70 -1.51
N ALA A 65 7.84 -32.72 -2.35
CA ALA A 65 7.48 -32.53 -3.76
C ALA A 65 6.06 -31.97 -3.90
N ARG A 66 5.13 -32.45 -3.07
CA ARG A 66 3.76 -31.95 -3.02
C ARG A 66 3.70 -30.49 -2.56
N ALA A 67 4.36 -30.16 -1.44
CA ALA A 67 4.41 -28.79 -0.93
C ALA A 67 4.98 -27.81 -1.97
N LYS A 68 6.03 -28.22 -2.69
CA LYS A 68 6.62 -27.40 -3.76
C LYS A 68 5.67 -27.21 -4.95
N ALA A 69 4.96 -28.27 -5.36
CA ALA A 69 3.99 -28.20 -6.45
C ALA A 69 2.79 -27.29 -6.10
N ILE A 70 2.26 -27.40 -4.87
CA ILE A 70 1.20 -26.53 -4.36
C ILE A 70 1.62 -25.06 -4.43
N MET A 71 2.82 -24.74 -3.91
CA MET A 71 3.33 -23.37 -3.95
C MET A 71 3.54 -22.86 -5.38
N ALA A 72 4.03 -23.70 -6.30
CA ALA A 72 4.24 -23.32 -7.69
C ALA A 72 2.90 -23.05 -8.41
N HIS A 73 1.89 -23.89 -8.19
CA HIS A 73 0.56 -23.69 -8.76
C HIS A 73 -0.10 -22.42 -8.20
N HIS A 74 -0.07 -22.24 -6.88
CA HIS A 74 -0.58 -21.05 -6.22
C HIS A 74 0.09 -19.78 -6.76
N GLN A 75 1.42 -19.79 -6.91
CA GLN A 75 2.16 -18.66 -7.45
C GLN A 75 1.76 -18.33 -8.90
N ALA A 76 1.57 -19.34 -9.74
CA ALA A 76 1.11 -19.15 -11.12
C ALA A 76 -0.28 -18.50 -11.18
N MET A 77 -1.19 -18.89 -10.29
CA MET A 77 -2.52 -18.30 -10.17
C MET A 77 -2.45 -16.83 -9.72
N MET A 78 -1.60 -16.52 -8.73
CA MET A 78 -1.38 -15.15 -8.28
C MET A 78 -0.79 -14.28 -9.38
N ASP A 79 0.19 -14.79 -10.13
CA ASP A 79 0.83 -14.02 -11.21
C ASP A 79 -0.12 -13.78 -12.39
N TYR A 80 -1.02 -14.73 -12.68
CA TYR A 80 -2.08 -14.54 -13.66
C TYR A 80 -3.02 -13.40 -13.27
N GLU A 81 -3.46 -13.35 -12.01
CA GLU A 81 -4.36 -12.28 -11.56
C GLU A 81 -3.65 -10.93 -11.47
N ARG A 82 -2.36 -10.89 -11.07
CA ARG A 82 -1.53 -9.68 -11.07
C ARG A 82 -1.31 -9.09 -12.47
N ALA A 83 -1.24 -9.95 -13.49
CA ALA A 83 -1.06 -9.51 -14.88
C ALA A 83 -2.35 -8.97 -15.52
N LYS A 84 -3.51 -9.28 -14.93
CA LYS A 84 -4.81 -8.86 -15.45
C LYS A 84 -4.99 -7.34 -15.27
N PRO A 85 -5.51 -6.63 -16.28
CA PRO A 85 -5.72 -5.19 -16.17
C PRO A 85 -6.74 -4.88 -15.06
N THR A 86 -6.45 -3.86 -14.25
CA THR A 86 -7.35 -3.40 -13.20
C THR A 86 -8.63 -2.84 -13.80
N CYS A 87 -9.77 -3.43 -13.45
CA CYS A 87 -11.09 -2.97 -13.87
C CYS A 87 -11.78 -2.25 -12.71
N TYR A 88 -12.11 -0.97 -12.89
CA TYR A 88 -12.83 -0.16 -11.90
C TYR A 88 -14.34 -0.04 -12.19
N ALA A 89 -14.89 -0.91 -13.06
CA ALA A 89 -16.30 -0.83 -13.44
C ALA A 89 -17.25 -0.97 -12.24
N ASP A 90 -16.84 -1.74 -11.23
CA ASP A 90 -17.60 -1.99 -10.00
C ASP A 90 -17.10 -1.16 -8.81
N PHE A 91 -16.18 -0.21 -9.03
CA PHE A 91 -15.66 0.65 -7.97
C PHE A 91 -16.58 1.86 -7.74
N PHE A 92 -17.37 1.78 -6.68
CA PHE A 92 -18.22 2.88 -6.23
C PHE A 92 -17.64 3.45 -4.93
N PRO A 93 -16.86 4.55 -4.98
CA PRO A 93 -16.30 5.11 -3.76
C PRO A 93 -17.43 5.56 -2.83
N PRO A 94 -17.30 5.34 -1.50
CA PRO A 94 -18.25 5.92 -0.55
C PRO A 94 -18.28 7.43 -0.76
N ALA A 95 -19.46 8.03 -0.55
CA ALA A 95 -19.68 9.45 -0.78
C ALA A 95 -18.53 10.28 -0.17
N ARG A 96 -17.84 11.04 -1.02
CA ARG A 96 -16.71 11.87 -0.60
C ARG A 96 -17.18 12.79 0.52
N VAL A 97 -16.59 12.65 1.70
CA VAL A 97 -16.79 13.62 2.79
C VAL A 97 -16.39 15.00 2.30
N SER A 98 -17.23 15.99 2.57
CA SER A 98 -16.95 17.38 2.18
C SER A 98 -15.58 17.80 2.70
N ASP A 99 -14.76 18.41 1.85
CA ASP A 99 -13.47 18.97 2.25
C ASP A 99 -13.72 19.94 3.42
N LYS A 100 -13.00 19.74 4.55
CA LYS A 100 -13.12 20.60 5.73
C LYS A 100 -12.63 22.03 5.48
N TYR A 101 -11.90 22.24 4.38
CA TYR A 101 -11.34 23.52 3.99
C TYR A 101 -12.00 24.01 2.71
N GLN A 102 -12.52 25.23 2.74
CA GLN A 102 -12.83 25.98 1.53
C GLN A 102 -11.58 26.78 1.17
N SER A 103 -10.95 26.48 0.03
CA SER A 103 -9.97 27.38 -0.55
C SER A 103 -10.68 28.66 -0.96
N LEU A 104 -10.57 29.72 -0.17
CA LEU A 104 -10.99 31.05 -0.58
C LEU A 104 -10.00 31.52 -1.64
N TYR A 105 -10.39 31.43 -2.92
CA TYR A 105 -9.62 32.00 -4.01
C TYR A 105 -9.59 33.53 -3.82
N VAL A 106 -8.52 34.04 -3.22
CA VAL A 106 -8.22 35.47 -3.20
C VAL A 106 -7.20 35.69 -4.31
N SER A 107 -7.65 36.15 -5.47
CA SER A 107 -6.75 36.56 -6.52
C SER A 107 -5.97 37.79 -6.06
N SER A 108 -4.67 37.63 -5.78
CA SER A 108 -3.76 38.77 -5.68
C SER A 108 -3.13 39.02 -7.05
N ASP A 109 -3.08 40.28 -7.48
CA ASP A 109 -2.47 40.67 -8.77
C ASP A 109 -0.94 40.40 -8.84
N THR A 110 -0.29 40.18 -7.69
CA THR A 110 1.15 39.87 -7.62
C THR A 110 1.42 38.37 -7.46
N LEU A 111 1.71 37.70 -8.59
CA LEU A 111 2.18 36.30 -8.62
C LEU A 111 3.60 36.10 -8.04
N MET A 112 4.39 37.18 -7.93
CA MET A 112 5.79 37.13 -7.54
C MET A 112 6.02 38.01 -6.31
N GLY A 113 6.00 37.37 -5.14
CA GLY A 113 6.22 37.99 -3.85
C GLY A 113 7.65 37.76 -3.32
N ARG A 114 8.09 38.59 -2.37
CA ARG A 114 9.18 38.22 -1.48
C ARG A 114 8.60 37.35 -0.37
N CYS A 115 9.32 36.30 0.04
CA CYS A 115 8.95 35.53 1.21
C CYS A 115 8.72 36.47 2.40
N PRO A 116 7.61 36.37 3.15
CA PRO A 116 7.32 37.21 4.32
C PRO A 116 8.16 36.79 5.54
N CYS A 117 9.46 36.55 5.35
CA CYS A 117 10.42 36.39 6.45
C CYS A 117 10.61 37.76 7.13
N PRO A 118 10.68 37.83 8.48
CA PRO A 118 11.02 39.07 9.17
C PRO A 118 12.39 39.59 8.69
N VAL A 119 12.47 40.91 8.59
CA VAL A 119 13.55 41.70 7.97
C VAL A 119 14.93 41.15 8.34
N GLU A 120 15.81 41.05 7.35
CA GLU A 120 17.22 40.63 7.49
C GLU A 120 17.90 41.42 8.61
N GLY A 121 18.45 40.68 9.59
CA GLY A 121 19.30 41.21 10.65
C GLY A 121 20.43 40.23 10.96
N GLU A 122 21.42 40.63 11.75
CA GLU A 122 22.61 39.82 12.07
C GLU A 122 22.30 38.39 12.60
N LYS A 123 21.08 38.14 13.06
CA LYS A 123 20.62 36.87 13.64
C LYS A 123 19.78 36.01 12.70
N THR A 124 19.40 36.49 11.51
CA THR A 124 18.48 35.80 10.58
C THR A 124 19.05 35.77 9.16
N ARG A 125 19.51 34.58 8.71
CA ARG A 125 19.90 34.36 7.31
C ARG A 125 18.64 34.15 6.46
N CYS A 126 18.08 35.22 5.87
CA CYS A 126 17.04 35.08 4.83
C CYS A 126 17.73 35.06 3.45
N CYS A 127 17.31 34.14 2.56
CA CYS A 127 17.93 33.95 1.24
C CYS A 127 17.54 35.01 0.20
N ASN A 128 16.63 35.94 0.56
CA ASN A 128 16.13 37.06 -0.26
C ASN A 128 15.67 36.66 -1.68
N LEU A 129 15.20 35.43 -1.86
CA LEU A 129 14.74 34.92 -3.15
C LEU A 129 13.33 35.44 -3.45
N LYS A 130 13.11 35.84 -4.70
CA LYS A 130 11.76 36.07 -5.23
C LYS A 130 11.17 34.71 -5.58
N THR A 131 10.09 34.31 -4.91
CA THR A 131 9.41 33.05 -5.17
C THR A 131 8.19 33.31 -6.05
N LEU A 132 7.95 32.42 -7.02
CA LEU A 132 6.66 32.31 -7.67
C LEU A 132 5.67 31.85 -6.60
N ASP A 133 4.89 32.79 -6.08
CA ASP A 133 3.88 32.52 -5.07
C ASP A 133 2.62 32.04 -5.80
N VAL A 134 2.76 30.92 -6.50
CA VAL A 134 1.70 30.32 -7.33
C VAL A 134 0.58 29.73 -6.47
N VAL A 135 0.77 29.64 -5.15
CA VAL A 135 -0.26 29.15 -4.23
C VAL A 135 -0.31 30.02 -2.99
N GLN A 136 -0.98 31.17 -3.07
CA GLN A 136 -1.55 31.77 -1.86
C GLN A 136 -2.49 30.71 -1.25
N GLN A 137 -2.14 30.19 -0.07
CA GLN A 137 -2.78 29.07 0.65
C GLN A 137 -2.16 27.67 0.51
N CYS A 138 -0.85 27.51 0.29
CA CYS A 138 -0.22 26.24 0.66
C CYS A 138 -0.34 26.07 2.19
N ALA A 139 -1.22 25.18 2.65
CA ALA A 139 -1.44 24.88 4.08
C ALA A 139 -0.18 24.32 4.77
N PHE A 140 0.76 23.83 3.97
CA PHE A 140 2.12 23.52 4.36
C PHE A 140 2.99 24.73 4.00
N GLY A 141 3.31 25.57 4.98
CA GLY A 141 4.11 26.79 4.73
C GLY A 141 5.35 26.52 3.86
N CYS A 142 5.80 27.56 3.15
CA CYS A 142 6.96 27.50 2.26
C CYS A 142 8.18 26.83 2.93
N SER A 143 8.47 25.59 2.56
CA SER A 143 9.60 24.78 3.06
C SER A 143 10.91 25.08 2.32
N TYR A 144 11.00 26.20 1.62
CA TYR A 144 12.14 26.52 0.76
C TYR A 144 13.42 26.88 1.53
N CYS A 145 13.34 27.13 2.84
CA CYS A 145 14.49 27.39 3.72
C CYS A 145 15.02 26.15 4.46
N SER A 146 14.76 24.92 3.99
CA SER A 146 15.40 23.71 4.52
C SER A 146 16.72 23.35 3.84
N ILE A 147 17.19 24.13 2.86
CA ILE A 147 18.51 23.94 2.26
C ILE A 147 19.54 24.64 3.16
N GLN A 148 20.02 23.93 4.19
CA GLN A 148 21.24 24.29 4.90
C GLN A 148 22.46 23.87 4.07
N SER A 149 23.34 24.83 3.78
CA SER A 149 24.74 24.60 3.40
C SER A 149 25.61 24.41 4.63
#